data_AF-A0A7C3EZR2-F1
#
_entry.id   AF-A0A7C3EZR2-F1
#
_cell.length_a   1.000
_cell.length_b   1.000
_cell.length_c   1.000
_cell.angle_alpha   90.00
_cell.angle_beta   90.00
_cell.angle_gamma   90.00
#
_symmetry.space_group_name_H-M   'P 1'
#
loop_
_entity.id
_entity.type
_entity.pdbx_description
1 polymer ?
#
loop_
_entity_poly.entity_id
_entity_poly.type
_entity_poly.pdbx_seq_one_letter_code
_entity_poly.pdbx_strand_id
1 'polypeptide(L)'
;EVERLYDRLKRLEDRNIGSISQAEQRAAAYLRHAEIEASSGTIRIPPNCGQQLYDVIELSDARVGLNSEKRRVLGLTLLYSPLRGEYEARLLLGAV
;
A
#
# COMPACT_ATOMS: atom_id res chain seq x y z
N GLU A 1 -0.62 28.36 -3.92
CA GLU A 1 0.78 28.06 -4.29
C GLU A 1 0.80 26.86 -5.25
N VAL A 2 0.44 27.09 -6.52
CA VAL A 2 0.43 26.09 -7.62
C VAL A 2 1.22 26.62 -8.84
N GLU A 3 1.77 27.84 -8.76
CA GLU A 3 2.33 28.56 -9.92
C GLU A 3 3.83 28.35 -10.16
N ARG A 4 4.54 27.57 -9.33
CA ARG A 4 6.01 27.52 -9.41
C ARG A 4 6.62 26.32 -10.13
N LEU A 5 5.84 25.27 -10.41
CA LEU A 5 6.30 24.18 -11.27
C LEU A 5 5.19 23.85 -12.26
N TYR A 6 5.51 23.95 -13.55
CA TYR A 6 4.70 23.50 -14.68
C TYR A 6 4.47 21.98 -14.69
N ASP A 7 4.45 21.32 -13.54
CA ASP A 7 4.29 19.88 -13.43
C ASP A 7 2.87 19.55 -12.98
N ARG A 8 1.95 19.60 -13.94
CA ARG A 8 0.63 18.97 -13.76
C ARG A 8 0.81 17.47 -13.93
N LEU A 9 1.40 16.82 -12.92
CA LEU A 9 1.69 15.37 -12.96
C LEU A 9 0.45 14.52 -13.28
N LYS A 10 -0.76 14.98 -12.90
CA LYS A 10 -2.03 14.36 -13.30
C LYS A 10 -3.20 15.34 -13.19
N ARG A 11 -4.01 15.48 -14.24
CA ARG A 11 -5.28 16.21 -14.24
C ARG A 11 -6.43 15.22 -14.36
N LEU A 12 -7.45 15.38 -13.52
CA LEU A 12 -8.62 14.50 -13.47
C LEU A 12 -9.87 15.33 -13.76
N GLU A 13 -10.60 14.97 -14.80
CA GLU A 13 -11.84 15.65 -15.20
C GLU A 13 -13.05 14.82 -14.77
N ASP A 14 -14.00 15.44 -14.09
CA ASP A 14 -15.24 14.81 -13.63
C ASP A 14 -16.42 15.75 -13.88
N ARG A 15 -17.33 15.33 -14.77
CA ARG A 15 -18.49 16.14 -15.21
C ARG A 15 -19.62 16.18 -14.19
N ASN A 16 -19.56 15.32 -13.17
CA ASN A 16 -20.62 15.22 -12.14
C ASN A 16 -20.35 16.13 -10.93
N ILE A 17 -19.25 16.88 -10.94
CA ILE A 17 -18.86 17.79 -9.87
C ILE A 17 -19.43 19.18 -10.15
N GLY A 18 -20.37 19.61 -9.31
CA GLY A 18 -21.07 20.88 -9.46
C GLY A 18 -20.56 22.00 -8.55
N SER A 19 -19.66 21.70 -7.61
CA SER A 19 -19.13 22.67 -6.65
C SER A 19 -17.64 22.49 -6.36
N ILE A 20 -17.00 23.58 -5.90
CA ILE A 20 -15.59 23.56 -5.49
C ILE A 20 -15.36 22.54 -4.37
N SER A 21 -16.25 22.47 -3.38
CA SER A 21 -16.13 21.52 -2.26
C SER A 21 -16.18 20.06 -2.71
N GLN A 22 -17.03 19.72 -3.69
CA GLN A 22 -17.06 18.38 -4.28
C GLN A 22 -15.76 18.06 -5.03
N ALA A 23 -15.16 19.05 -5.71
CA ALA A 23 -13.88 18.90 -6.39
C ALA A 23 -12.74 18.63 -5.38
N GLU A 24 -12.71 19.36 -4.27
CA GLU A 24 -11.73 19.17 -3.19
C GLU A 24 -11.87 17.78 -2.55
N GLN A 25 -13.08 17.35 -2.23
CA GLN A 25 -13.34 16.02 -1.67
C GLN A 25 -12.91 14.91 -2.63
N ARG A 26 -13.20 15.07 -3.93
CA ARG A 26 -12.78 14.10 -4.95
C ARG A 26 -11.26 14.06 -5.08
N ALA A 27 -10.59 15.20 -5.11
CA ALA A 27 -9.15 15.29 -5.18
C ALA A 27 -8.49 14.64 -3.96
N ALA A 28 -9.00 14.91 -2.74
CA ALA A 28 -8.51 14.30 -1.52
C ALA A 28 -8.68 12.77 -1.52
N ALA A 29 -9.82 12.26 -1.99
CA ALA A 29 -10.04 10.83 -2.13
C ALA A 29 -9.07 10.16 -3.11
N TYR A 30 -8.79 10.80 -4.25
CA TYR A 30 -7.80 10.31 -5.22
C TYR A 30 -6.38 10.32 -4.67
N LEU A 31 -5.98 11.40 -3.98
CA LEU A 31 -4.68 11.49 -3.35
C LEU A 31 -4.53 10.38 -2.30
N ARG A 32 -5.54 10.19 -1.47
CA ARG A 32 -5.57 9.12 -0.46
C ARG A 32 -5.44 7.74 -1.09
N HIS A 33 -6.14 7.46 -2.18
CA HIS A 33 -6.04 6.18 -2.89
C HIS A 33 -4.64 5.95 -3.44
N ALA A 34 -4.05 6.98 -4.08
CA ALA A 34 -2.70 6.91 -4.62
C ALA A 34 -1.65 6.71 -3.52
N GLU A 35 -1.80 7.35 -2.36
CA GLU A 35 -0.94 7.12 -1.18
C GLU A 35 -1.04 5.67 -0.67
N ILE A 36 -2.25 5.11 -0.61
CA ILE A 36 -2.48 3.73 -0.19
C ILE A 36 -1.86 2.74 -1.20
N GLU A 37 -2.02 2.99 -2.50
CA GLU A 37 -1.43 2.15 -3.55
C GLU A 37 0.10 2.25 -3.56
N ALA A 38 0.66 3.45 -3.41
CA ALA A 38 2.11 3.66 -3.33
C ALA A 38 2.75 2.98 -2.12
N SER A 39 1.97 2.76 -1.06
CA SER A 39 2.37 2.05 0.16
C SER A 39 1.93 0.58 0.17
N SER A 40 1.36 0.08 -0.93
CA SER A 40 1.11 -1.35 -1.08
C SER A 40 2.41 -2.12 -1.31
N GLY A 41 2.46 -3.35 -0.84
CA GLY A 41 3.66 -4.18 -1.01
C GLY A 41 3.36 -5.66 -0.79
N THR A 42 4.31 -6.52 -1.13
CA THR A 42 4.21 -7.96 -0.84
C THR A 42 5.54 -8.47 -0.30
N ILE A 43 5.49 -9.26 0.77
CA ILE A 43 6.66 -9.94 1.33
C ILE A 43 6.44 -11.44 1.41
N ARG A 44 7.54 -12.19 1.40
CA ARG A 44 7.56 -13.64 1.64
C ARG A 44 8.20 -13.89 2.99
N ILE A 45 7.55 -14.69 3.81
CA ILE A 45 8.03 -15.10 5.14
C ILE A 45 7.86 -16.61 5.32
N PRO A 46 8.58 -17.23 6.26
CA PRO A 46 8.22 -18.55 6.74
C PRO A 46 6.78 -18.57 7.28
N PRO A 47 6.07 -19.71 7.21
CA PRO A 47 4.74 -19.83 7.81
C PRO A 47 4.78 -19.49 9.30
N ASN A 48 3.89 -18.59 9.71
CA ASN A 48 3.73 -18.16 11.10
C ASN A 48 2.29 -18.43 11.55
N CYS A 49 2.12 -19.25 12.59
CA CYS A 49 0.81 -19.64 13.11
C CYS A 49 0.08 -18.51 13.86
N GLY A 50 0.79 -17.45 14.27
CA GLY A 50 0.20 -16.29 14.94
C GLY A 50 -0.17 -15.14 14.01
N GLN A 51 0.21 -15.19 12.73
CA GLN A 51 -0.04 -14.10 11.78
C GLN A 51 -1.50 -14.10 11.32
N GLN A 52 -2.18 -12.96 11.49
CA GLN A 52 -3.57 -12.76 11.10
C GLN A 52 -3.74 -11.60 10.10
N LEU A 53 -4.90 -11.54 9.45
CA LEU A 53 -5.30 -10.38 8.66
C LEU A 53 -5.51 -9.17 9.56
N TYR A 54 -5.14 -8.00 9.05
CA TYR A 54 -5.19 -6.69 9.70
C TYR A 54 -4.21 -6.47 10.86
N ASP A 55 -3.36 -7.46 11.17
CA ASP A 55 -2.22 -7.25 12.05
C ASP A 55 -1.31 -6.15 11.52
N VAL A 56 -0.75 -5.37 12.45
CA VAL A 56 0.29 -4.39 12.15
C VAL A 56 1.64 -5.05 12.41
N ILE A 57 2.47 -5.10 11.37
CA ILE A 57 3.83 -5.62 11.41
C ILE A 57 4.83 -4.49 11.24
N GLU A 58 6.03 -4.69 11.78
CA GLU A 58 7.15 -3.77 11.61
C GLU A 58 8.15 -4.36 10.60
N LEU A 59 8.55 -3.55 9.61
CA LEU A 59 9.53 -3.92 8.60
C LEU A 59 10.84 -3.14 8.78
N SER A 60 11.93 -3.88 8.86
CA SER A 60 13.28 -3.32 8.94
C SER A 60 14.18 -4.04 7.94
N ASP A 61 14.75 -3.29 6.99
CA ASP A 61 15.77 -3.76 6.06
C ASP A 61 16.68 -2.59 5.66
N ALA A 62 17.87 -2.56 6.27
CA ALA A 62 18.85 -1.49 6.07
C ALA A 62 19.32 -1.35 4.61
N ARG A 63 19.25 -2.43 3.80
CA ARG A 63 19.73 -2.42 2.41
C ARG A 63 18.84 -1.59 1.49
N VAL A 64 17.57 -1.44 1.86
CA VAL A 64 16.55 -0.67 1.12
C VAL A 64 16.08 0.54 1.92
N GLY A 65 16.78 0.89 3.01
CA GLY A 65 16.47 2.04 3.84
C GLY A 65 15.18 1.93 4.65
N LEU A 66 14.64 0.72 4.84
CA LEU A 66 13.47 0.51 5.70
C LEU A 66 13.94 0.41 7.16
N ASN A 67 13.43 1.28 8.02
CA ASN A 67 13.78 1.31 9.43
C ASN A 67 12.52 1.39 10.30
N SER A 68 12.09 0.25 10.85
CA SER A 68 10.90 0.14 11.70
C SER A 68 9.61 0.67 11.03
N GLU A 69 9.46 0.39 9.74
CA GLU A 69 8.32 0.82 8.93
C GLU A 69 7.09 -0.04 9.23
N LYS A 70 6.02 0.57 9.74
CA LYS A 70 4.79 -0.16 10.08
C LYS A 70 3.93 -0.40 8.84
N ARG A 71 3.46 -1.62 8.68
CA ARG A 71 2.55 -2.03 7.60
C ARG A 71 1.40 -2.87 8.15
N ARG A 72 0.23 -2.76 7.52
CA ARG A 72 -0.94 -3.58 7.84
C ARG A 72 -1.01 -4.77 6.89
N VAL A 73 -1.26 -5.97 7.42
CA VAL A 73 -1.48 -7.17 6.61
C VAL A 73 -2.89 -7.12 6.03
N LEU A 74 -3.00 -7.00 4.71
CA LEU A 74 -4.27 -6.95 3.98
C LEU A 74 -4.61 -8.28 3.27
N GLY A 75 -3.62 -9.16 3.11
CA GLY A 75 -3.79 -10.48 2.51
C GLY A 75 -2.75 -11.44 3.05
N LEU A 76 -3.14 -12.71 3.18
CA LEU A 76 -2.30 -13.79 3.68
C LEU A 76 -2.53 -15.01 2.78
N THR A 77 -1.47 -15.53 2.16
CA THR A 77 -1.54 -16.71 1.30
C THR A 77 -0.45 -17.70 1.69
N LEU A 78 -0.83 -18.92 2.04
CA LEU A 78 0.10 -20.02 2.26
C LEU A 78 0.32 -20.76 0.94
N LEU A 79 1.57 -20.93 0.54
CA LEU A 79 1.96 -21.63 -0.67
C LEU A 79 2.85 -22.81 -0.30
N TYR A 80 2.61 -23.94 -0.96
CA TYR A 80 3.46 -25.12 -0.89
C TYR A 80 4.14 -25.33 -2.24
N SER A 81 5.45 -25.51 -2.23
CA SER A 81 6.26 -25.83 -3.43
C SER A 81 6.67 -27.31 -3.39
N PRO A 82 5.97 -28.21 -4.11
CA PRO A 82 6.22 -29.66 -4.00
C PRO A 82 7.62 -30.07 -4.46
N LEU A 83 8.17 -29.38 -5.46
CA LEU A 83 9.51 -29.68 -5.98
C LEU A 83 10.63 -29.39 -4.98
N ARG A 84 10.36 -28.49 -4.02
CA ARG A 84 11.33 -28.10 -2.98
C ARG A 84 10.96 -28.63 -1.59
N GLY A 85 9.73 -29.11 -1.40
CA GLY A 85 9.21 -29.50 -0.10
C GLY A 85 9.07 -28.31 0.87
N GLU A 86 8.89 -27.10 0.35
CA GLU A 86 8.92 -25.85 1.12
C GLU A 86 7.54 -25.23 1.24
N TYR A 87 7.24 -24.68 2.41
CA TYR A 87 6.09 -23.80 2.64
C TYR A 87 6.55 -22.36 2.78
N GLU A 88 5.83 -21.44 2.14
CA GLU A 88 6.01 -20.00 2.32
C GLU A 88 4.67 -19.32 2.58
N ALA A 89 4.67 -18.29 3.41
CA ALA A 89 3.55 -17.39 3.52
C ALA A 89 3.86 -16.08 2.77
N ARG A 90 2.92 -15.63 1.94
CA ARG A 90 2.96 -14.33 1.28
C ARG A 90 2.01 -13.38 1.97
N LEU A 91 2.52 -12.22 2.37
CA LEU A 91 1.72 -11.16 2.97
C LEU A 91 1.54 -10.03 1.96
N LEU A 92 0.29 -9.67 1.68
CA LEU A 92 -0.05 -8.41 1.03
C LEU A 92 -0.11 -7.34 2.11
N LEU A 93 0.59 -6.23 1.89
CA LEU A 93 0.77 -5.16 2.85
C LEU A 93 0.12 -3.87 2.35
N GLY A 94 -0.38 -3.07 3.28
CA GLY A 94 -0.80 -1.70 3.05
C GLY A 94 -0.26 -0.74 4.10
N ALA A 95 -0.44 0.56 3.87
CA ALA A 95 -0.18 1.58 4.89
C ALA A 95 -1.05 1.35 6.14
N VAL A 96 -0.52 1.81 7.28
CA VAL A 96 -1.21 1.81 8.58
C VAL A 96 -2.01 3.09 8.76
#